data_AF-A0AAX1U4F1-F1
#
_entry.id   AF-A0AAX1U4F1-F1
#
_cell.length_a   1.000
_cell.length_b   1.000
_cell.length_c   1.000
_cell.angle_alpha   90.00
_cell.angle_beta   90.00
_cell.angle_gamma   90.00
#
_symmetry.space_group_name_H-M   'P 1'
#
loop_
_entity.id
_entity.type
_entity.pdbx_description
1 polymer ?
#
loop_
_entity_poly.entity_id
_entity_poly.type
_entity_poly.pdbx_seq_one_letter_code
_entity_poly.pdbx_strand_id
1 'polypeptide(L)'
;MNNEQRAQVLLRTYGFDFDRIPKEEIRALIEKEITHYQEGSSEYIRVLCGYLYCIGDQSDIDLIEKAKYNIHMDVDCMIDIEWIDSLKNGGIEGEYVRSRKDIIASFIAYYEDFEANDE
;
A
#
# COMPACT_ATOMS: atom_id res chain seq x y z
N MET A 1 -17.87 -2.07 -8.37
CA MET A 1 -16.94 -1.12 -7.73
C MET A 1 -15.59 -1.30 -8.40
N ASN A 2 -15.08 -0.24 -9.04
CA ASN A 2 -13.73 -0.26 -9.63
C ASN A 2 -12.68 -0.18 -8.50
N ASN A 3 -11.40 -0.35 -8.82
CA ASN A 3 -10.34 -0.38 -7.80
C ASN A 3 -10.15 0.99 -7.10
N GLU A 4 -10.47 2.11 -7.75
CA GLU A 4 -10.41 3.43 -7.10
C GLU A 4 -11.49 3.59 -6.04
N GLN A 5 -12.73 3.20 -6.36
CA GLN A 5 -13.83 3.21 -5.41
C GLN A 5 -13.55 2.26 -4.23
N ARG A 6 -12.93 1.10 -4.47
CA ARG A 6 -12.51 0.18 -3.41
C ARG A 6 -11.43 0.81 -2.52
N ALA A 7 -10.47 1.52 -3.11
CA ALA A 7 -9.44 2.26 -2.39
C ALA A 7 -10.06 3.36 -1.50
N GLN A 8 -11.01 4.13 -2.04
CA GLN A 8 -11.72 5.17 -1.28
C GLN A 8 -12.49 4.58 -0.10
N VAL A 9 -13.21 3.47 -0.30
CA VAL A 9 -13.93 2.78 0.80
C VAL A 9 -12.94 2.35 1.89
N LEU A 10 -11.78 1.82 1.50
CA LEU A 10 -10.74 1.40 2.43
C LEU A 10 -10.16 2.59 3.24
N LEU A 11 -9.87 3.70 2.56
CA LEU A 11 -9.41 4.95 3.17
C LEU A 11 -10.43 5.53 4.16
N ARG A 12 -11.73 5.52 3.80
CA ARG A 12 -12.80 5.96 4.70
C ARG A 12 -13.02 5.02 5.89
N THR A 13 -12.74 3.72 5.71
CA THR A 13 -12.91 2.71 6.76
C THR A 13 -11.81 2.80 7.81
N TYR A 14 -10.55 2.89 7.38
CA TYR A 14 -9.40 2.82 8.27
C TYR A 14 -8.79 4.18 8.61
N GLY A 15 -8.90 5.18 7.72
CA GLY A 15 -8.24 6.46 7.88
C GLY A 15 -6.73 6.32 8.06
N PHE A 16 -6.13 7.24 8.83
CA PHE A 16 -4.69 7.28 9.07
C PHE A 16 -4.31 7.09 10.55
N ASP A 17 -5.25 6.58 11.37
CA ASP A 17 -4.96 6.13 12.74
C ASP A 17 -4.36 4.72 12.69
N PHE A 18 -3.09 4.64 12.27
CA PHE A 18 -2.40 3.39 11.96
C PHE A 18 -2.37 2.40 13.13
N ASP A 19 -2.37 2.88 14.37
CA ASP A 19 -2.38 2.04 15.58
C ASP A 19 -3.68 1.22 15.71
N ARG A 20 -4.74 1.61 15.00
CA ARG A 20 -6.05 0.93 15.02
C ARG A 20 -6.30 0.03 13.81
N ILE A 21 -5.41 0.05 12.82
CA ILE A 21 -5.59 -0.74 11.61
C ILE A 21 -5.16 -2.20 11.88
N PRO A 22 -6.04 -3.19 11.67
CA PRO A 22 -5.70 -4.60 11.91
C PRO A 22 -4.73 -5.13 10.84
N LYS A 23 -3.44 -5.26 11.18
CA LYS A 23 -2.38 -5.73 10.26
C LYS A 23 -2.72 -7.04 9.54
N GLU A 24 -3.21 -8.04 10.27
CA GLU A 24 -3.54 -9.35 9.67
C GLU A 24 -4.69 -9.26 8.66
N GLU A 25 -5.64 -8.35 8.84
CA GLU A 25 -6.70 -8.12 7.87
C GLU A 25 -6.14 -7.49 6.60
N ILE A 26 -5.27 -6.48 6.72
CA ILE A 26 -4.59 -5.86 5.56
C ILE A 26 -3.78 -6.90 4.79
N ARG A 27 -3.02 -7.76 5.49
CA ARG A 27 -2.27 -8.86 4.87
C ARG A 27 -3.19 -9.81 4.09
N ALA A 28 -4.30 -10.24 4.69
CA ALA A 28 -5.26 -11.12 4.05
C ALA A 28 -5.92 -10.49 2.81
N LEU A 29 -6.20 -9.19 2.84
CA LEU A 29 -6.73 -8.45 1.69
C LEU A 29 -5.70 -8.37 0.54
N ILE A 30 -4.42 -8.17 0.84
CA ILE A 30 -3.35 -8.19 -0.19
C ILE A 30 -3.24 -9.58 -0.82
N GLU A 31 -3.21 -10.63 -0.02
CA GLU A 31 -3.14 -12.01 -0.53
C GLU A 31 -4.34 -12.34 -1.43
N LYS A 32 -5.53 -11.85 -1.05
CA LYS A 32 -6.74 -11.99 -1.86
C LYS A 32 -6.61 -11.27 -3.20
N GLU A 33 -6.08 -10.05 -3.24
CA GLU A 33 -5.88 -9.33 -4.51
C GLU A 33 -4.82 -9.96 -5.41
N ILE A 34 -3.74 -10.49 -4.83
CA ILE A 34 -2.73 -11.22 -5.60
C ILE A 34 -3.35 -12.47 -6.25
N THR A 35 -4.22 -13.17 -5.52
CA THR A 35 -4.84 -14.43 -5.99
C THR A 35 -6.00 -14.18 -6.96
N HIS A 36 -6.78 -13.12 -6.72
CA HIS A 36 -7.99 -12.79 -7.46
C HIS A 36 -7.93 -11.36 -7.95
N TYR A 37 -6.94 -11.11 -8.81
CA TYR A 37 -6.70 -9.78 -9.36
C TYR A 37 -7.94 -9.24 -10.09
N GLN A 38 -8.33 -8.02 -9.74
CA GLN A 38 -9.32 -7.25 -10.47
C GLN A 38 -8.62 -6.27 -11.41
N GLU A 39 -8.86 -6.41 -12.73
CA GLU A 39 -8.32 -5.51 -13.74
C GLU A 39 -8.74 -4.04 -13.52
N GLY A 40 -7.87 -3.11 -13.93
CA GLY A 40 -8.06 -1.67 -13.84
C GLY A 40 -6.94 -0.99 -13.06
N SER A 41 -7.27 0.15 -12.44
CA SER A 41 -6.34 0.92 -11.61
C SER A 41 -5.70 0.05 -10.51
N SER A 42 -4.43 0.29 -10.20
CA SER A 42 -3.72 -0.39 -9.10
C SER A 42 -3.99 0.25 -7.72
N GLU A 43 -4.82 1.29 -7.65
CA GLU A 43 -4.99 2.08 -6.41
C GLU A 43 -5.45 1.26 -5.20
N TYR A 44 -6.33 0.27 -5.38
CA TYR A 44 -6.75 -0.56 -4.25
C TYR A 44 -5.59 -1.33 -3.61
N ILE A 45 -4.80 -2.04 -4.43
CA ILE A 45 -3.66 -2.80 -3.94
C ILE A 45 -2.53 -1.89 -3.45
N ARG A 46 -2.37 -0.72 -4.06
CA ARG A 46 -1.42 0.31 -3.63
C ARG A 46 -1.74 0.84 -2.23
N VAL A 47 -3.00 1.18 -1.94
CA VAL A 47 -3.42 1.60 -0.58
C VAL A 47 -3.21 0.47 0.42
N LEU A 48 -3.56 -0.77 0.09
CA LEU A 48 -3.31 -1.92 0.96
C LEU A 48 -1.83 -2.09 1.30
N CYS A 49 -0.96 -2.02 0.28
CA CYS A 49 0.49 -2.10 0.50
C CYS A 49 1.04 -0.91 1.28
N GLY A 50 0.49 0.29 1.07
CA GLY A 50 0.84 1.49 1.83
C GLY A 50 0.44 1.38 3.29
N TYR A 51 -0.75 0.85 3.59
CA TYR A 51 -1.12 0.52 4.97
C TYR A 51 -0.20 -0.51 5.58
N LEU A 52 0.10 -1.60 4.86
CA LEU A 52 1.01 -2.62 5.36
C LEU A 52 2.42 -2.07 5.59
N TYR A 53 2.90 -1.15 4.75
CA TYR A 53 4.13 -0.41 5.00
C TYR A 53 4.04 0.42 6.29
N CYS A 54 2.94 1.13 6.53
CA CYS A 54 2.79 1.98 7.71
C CYS A 54 2.77 1.17 9.01
N ILE A 55 2.01 0.07 9.06
CA ILE A 55 1.76 -0.73 10.28
C ILE A 55 2.67 -1.95 10.42
N GLY A 56 3.39 -2.32 9.35
CA GLY A 56 4.17 -3.55 9.26
C GLY A 56 5.65 -3.35 9.53
N ASP A 57 6.37 -4.45 9.37
CA ASP A 57 7.81 -4.56 9.65
C ASP A 57 8.51 -5.39 8.56
N GLN A 58 9.76 -5.79 8.80
CA GLN A 58 10.55 -6.55 7.83
C GLN A 58 9.89 -7.88 7.40
N SER A 59 9.06 -8.49 8.25
CA SER A 59 8.35 -9.74 7.91
C SER A 59 7.26 -9.55 6.85
N ASP A 60 6.88 -8.30 6.57
CA ASP A 60 5.84 -7.94 5.61
C ASP A 60 6.40 -7.67 4.19
N ILE A 61 7.74 -7.61 4.04
CA ILE A 61 8.42 -7.30 2.78
C ILE A 61 8.03 -8.26 1.65
N ASP A 62 8.09 -9.57 1.91
CA ASP A 62 7.80 -10.59 0.89
C ASP A 62 6.39 -10.45 0.31
N LEU A 63 5.42 -9.99 1.12
CA LEU A 63 4.05 -9.81 0.66
C LEU A 63 3.91 -8.56 -0.23
N ILE A 64 4.56 -7.46 0.15
CA ILE A 64 4.58 -6.22 -0.65
C ILE A 64 5.33 -6.45 -1.98
N GLU A 65 6.45 -7.17 -1.95
CA GLU A 65 7.18 -7.55 -3.17
C GLU A 65 6.34 -8.44 -4.09
N LYS A 66 5.62 -9.44 -3.54
CA LYS A 66 4.69 -10.25 -4.33
C LYS A 66 3.60 -9.39 -4.97
N ALA A 67 3.02 -8.44 -4.25
CA ALA A 67 2.02 -7.54 -4.81
C ALA A 67 2.61 -6.67 -5.93
N LYS A 68 3.84 -6.19 -5.78
CA LYS A 68 4.52 -5.36 -6.79
C LYS A 68 4.86 -6.13 -8.07
N TYR A 69 5.34 -7.37 -7.96
CA TYR A 69 5.93 -8.10 -9.09
C TYR A 69 5.05 -9.19 -9.69
N ASN A 70 4.07 -9.73 -8.95
CA ASN A 70 3.27 -10.88 -9.42
C ASN A 70 1.84 -10.52 -9.83
N ILE A 71 1.39 -9.29 -9.57
CA ILE A 71 0.15 -8.79 -10.16
C ILE A 71 0.46 -8.41 -11.60
N HIS A 72 -0.12 -9.14 -12.55
CA HIS A 72 0.03 -9.04 -14.02
C HIS A 72 1.03 -7.98 -14.53
N MET A 73 2.14 -8.44 -15.12
CA MET A 73 3.25 -7.61 -15.66
C MET A 73 2.86 -6.53 -16.69
N ASP A 74 1.61 -6.52 -17.17
CA ASP A 74 1.09 -5.52 -18.12
C ASP A 74 0.51 -4.27 -17.44
N VAL A 75 0.33 -4.31 -16.11
CA VAL A 75 -0.06 -3.15 -15.31
C VAL A 75 1.12 -2.85 -14.40
N ASP A 76 1.85 -1.78 -14.72
CA ASP A 76 2.89 -1.23 -13.83
C ASP A 76 2.22 -0.87 -12.50
N CYS A 77 2.19 -1.81 -11.57
CA CYS A 77 1.56 -1.63 -10.28
C CYS A 77 2.39 -0.59 -9.53
N MET A 78 1.79 0.57 -9.25
CA MET A 78 2.46 1.72 -8.66
C MET A 78 2.70 1.56 -7.14
N ILE A 79 3.16 0.38 -6.72
CA ILE A 79 3.68 0.18 -5.37
C ILE A 79 5.09 0.78 -5.32
N ASP A 80 5.28 1.71 -4.40
CA ASP A 80 6.53 2.45 -4.26
C ASP A 80 7.65 1.51 -3.78
N ILE A 81 8.75 1.49 -4.52
CA ILE A 81 9.92 0.69 -4.15
C ILE A 81 10.57 1.22 -2.87
N GLU A 82 10.44 2.53 -2.59
CA GLU A 82 10.97 3.14 -1.38
C GLU A 82 10.34 2.54 -0.11
N TRP A 83 9.09 2.07 -0.17
CA TRP A 83 8.44 1.37 0.95
C TRP A 83 9.17 0.07 1.29
N ILE A 84 9.54 -0.70 0.27
CA ILE A 84 10.26 -1.97 0.41
C ILE A 84 11.67 -1.71 0.94
N ASP A 85 12.39 -0.75 0.35
CA ASP A 85 13.77 -0.43 0.75
C ASP A 85 13.84 0.15 2.16
N SER A 86 12.85 0.98 2.53
CA SER A 86 12.67 1.47 3.90
C SER A 86 12.40 0.33 4.88
N LEU A 87 11.57 -0.65 4.55
CA LEU A 87 11.40 -1.82 5.44
C LEU A 87 12.69 -2.63 5.57
N LYS A 88 13.40 -2.90 4.46
CA LYS A 88 14.67 -3.66 4.43
C LYS A 88 15.72 -3.04 5.35
N ASN A 89 15.81 -1.71 5.39
CA ASN A 89 16.79 -1.01 6.22
C ASN A 89 16.29 -0.67 7.65
N GLY A 90 15.07 -1.08 8.00
CA GLY A 90 14.47 -0.82 9.32
C GLY A 90 13.90 0.58 9.50
N GLY A 91 13.63 1.31 8.41
CA GLY A 91 13.08 2.66 8.41
C GLY A 91 14.12 3.75 8.64
N ILE A 92 15.41 3.40 8.49
CA ILE A 92 16.54 4.30 8.71
C ILE A 92 16.77 5.11 7.44
N GLU A 93 16.88 6.43 7.58
CA GLU A 93 17.19 7.33 6.46
C GLU A 93 18.57 7.02 5.88
N GLY A 94 18.68 7.07 4.56
CA GLY A 94 19.93 6.88 3.81
C GLY A 94 19.95 7.70 2.53
N GLU A 95 21.00 7.54 1.73
CA GLU A 95 21.22 8.33 0.51
C GLU A 95 20.06 8.25 -0.50
N TYR A 96 19.36 7.12 -0.54
CA TYR A 96 18.29 6.82 -1.50
C TYR A 96 16.94 6.49 -0.86
N VAL A 97 16.84 6.59 0.48
CA VAL A 97 15.63 6.23 1.24
C VAL A 97 15.37 7.30 2.28
N ARG A 98 14.21 7.95 2.22
CA ARG A 98 13.80 8.95 3.21
C ARG A 98 13.52 8.30 4.56
N SER A 99 13.42 9.13 5.60
CA SER A 99 13.00 8.65 6.92
C SER A 99 11.61 8.01 6.82
N ARG A 100 11.37 6.93 7.59
CA ARG A 100 10.05 6.27 7.61
C ARG A 100 8.91 7.24 7.91
N LYS A 101 9.16 8.23 8.78
CA LYS A 101 8.21 9.28 9.12
C LYS A 101 7.81 10.12 7.91
N ASP A 102 8.77 10.53 7.08
CA ASP A 102 8.51 11.39 5.91
C ASP A 102 7.80 10.64 4.80
N ILE A 103 8.12 9.35 4.63
CA ILE A 103 7.43 8.48 3.68
C ILE A 103 5.96 8.31 4.12
N ILE A 104 5.70 8.04 5.40
CA ILE A 104 4.34 7.95 5.95
C ILE A 104 3.59 9.28 5.77
N ALA A 105 4.23 10.42 6.07
CA ALA A 105 3.62 11.72 5.87
C ALA A 105 3.26 11.99 4.40
N SER A 106 4.11 11.54 3.47
CA SER A 106 3.83 11.64 2.03
C SER A 106 2.65 10.76 1.61
N PHE A 107 2.55 9.55 2.17
CA PHE A 107 1.41 8.66 1.95
C PHE A 107 0.10 9.29 2.44
N ILE A 108 0.09 9.87 3.65
CA ILE A 108 -1.09 10.57 4.19
C ILE A 108 -1.47 11.74 3.27
N ALA A 109 -0.51 12.62 2.94
CA ALA A 109 -0.78 13.79 2.12
C ALA A 109 -1.29 13.43 0.71
N TYR A 110 -0.86 12.29 0.17
CA TYR A 110 -1.37 11.81 -1.12
C TYR A 110 -2.82 11.32 -1.04
N TYR A 111 -3.23 10.73 0.08
CA TYR A 111 -4.53 10.06 0.22
C TYR A 111 -5.56 10.82 1.08
N GLU A 112 -5.19 11.92 1.73
CA GLU A 112 -6.07 12.64 2.68
C GLU A 112 -7.35 13.16 2.03
N ASP A 113 -7.25 13.66 0.80
CA ASP A 113 -8.36 14.17 0.00
C ASP A 113 -8.69 13.25 -1.19
N PHE A 114 -8.40 11.95 -1.06
CA PHE A 114 -8.60 11.00 -2.15
C PHE A 114 -10.09 10.82 -2.50
N GLU A 115 -10.42 11.16 -3.75
CA GLU A 115 -11.71 10.88 -4.36
C GLU A 115 -11.54 9.93 -5.53
N ALA A 116 -12.27 8.81 -5.49
CA ALA A 116 -12.29 7.88 -6.61
C ALA A 116 -12.89 8.57 -7.84
N ASN A 117 -12.33 8.34 -9.02
CA ASN A 117 -12.96 8.79 -10.25
C ASN A 117 -14.24 7.97 -10.48
N ASP A 118 -15.30 8.66 -10.90
CA ASP A 118 -16.62 8.06 -11.16
C ASP A 118 -16.68 7.32 -12.53
N GLU A 119 -15.59 7.37 -13.30
CA GLU A 119 -15.47 6.73 -14.63
C GLU A 119 -15.20 5.22 -14.58
#